data_AF-A0A0F9VWV1-F1
#
_entry.id   AF-A0A0F9VWV1-F1
#
_cell.length_a   1.000
_cell.length_b   1.000
_cell.length_c   1.000
_cell.angle_alpha   90.00
_cell.angle_beta   90.00
_cell.angle_gamma   90.00
#
_symmetry.space_group_name_H-M   'P 1'
#
loop_
_entity.id
_entity.type
_entity.pdbx_description
1 polymer ?
#
loop_
_entity_poly.entity_id
_entity_poly.type
_entity_poly.pdbx_seq_one_letter_code
_entity_poly.pdbx_strand_id
1 'polypeptide(L)' 'MSFYVIKRTDDEINRVVNWARDSQDQGTRYPGLSYEEGLTAMADWLTGFEDIAPDAD' A
#
# COMPACT_ATOMS: atom_id res chain seq x y z
N MET A 1 1.85 -23.51 7.53
CA MET A 1 2.64 -22.26 7.57
C MET A 1 2.33 -21.52 6.26
N SER A 2 1.51 -20.47 6.29
CA SER A 2 1.30 -19.67 5.09
C SER A 2 2.39 -18.61 5.07
N PHE A 3 3.31 -18.69 4.12
CA PHE A 3 4.28 -17.64 3.88
C PHE A 3 3.61 -16.68 2.89
N TYR A 4 3.39 -15.43 3.31
CA TYR A 4 2.87 -14.41 2.41
C TYR A 4 3.85 -14.26 1.23
N VAL A 5 3.33 -14.36 0.01
CA VAL A 5 4.11 -14.19 -1.23
C VAL A 5 3.78 -12.82 -1.78
N ILE A 6 4.81 -12.01 -2.01
CA ILE A 6 4.65 -10.73 -2.70
C ILE A 6 4.32 -11.03 -4.17
N LYS A 7 3.20 -10.49 -4.64
CA LYS A 7 2.69 -10.64 -6.01
C LYS A 7 2.98 -9.44 -6.90
N ARG A 8 3.40 -8.33 -6.30
CA ARG A 8 3.70 -7.07 -6.99
C ARG A 8 5.18 -7.02 -7.37
N THR A 9 5.45 -6.37 -8.50
CA THR A 9 6.81 -6.12 -8.98
C THR A 9 7.51 -5.06 -8.14
N ASP A 10 8.84 -5.05 -8.17
CA ASP A 10 9.64 -4.04 -7.47
C ASP A 10 9.26 -2.62 -7.93
N ASP A 11 8.96 -2.43 -9.22
CA ASP A 11 8.56 -1.13 -9.78
C ASP A 11 7.21 -0.65 -9.21
N GLU A 12 6.22 -1.54 -9.11
CA GLU A 12 4.93 -1.23 -8.49
C GLU A 12 5.10 -0.86 -7.02
N ILE A 13 5.90 -1.64 -6.28
CA ILE A 13 6.17 -1.40 -4.86
C ILE A 13 6.88 -0.07 -4.67
N ASN A 14 7.90 0.22 -5.48
CA ASN A 14 8.64 1.48 -5.42
C ASN A 14 7.73 2.68 -5.71
N ARG A 15 6.83 2.57 -6.69
CA ARG A 15 5.85 3.62 -6.99
C ARG A 15 4.97 3.93 -5.78
N VAL A 16 4.35 2.92 -5.17
CA VAL A 16 3.43 3.09 -4.04
C VAL A 16 4.16 3.56 -2.77
N VAL A 17 5.36 3.03 -2.50
CA VAL A 17 6.17 3.47 -1.35
C VAL A 17 6.61 4.92 -1.51
N ASN A 18 7.03 5.35 -2.71
CA ASN A 18 7.37 6.74 -2.95
C ASN A 18 6.16 7.66 -2.80
N TRP A 19 5.00 7.26 -3.33
CA TRP A 19 3.74 7.98 -3.09
C TRP A 19 3.41 8.14 -1.60
N ALA A 20 3.57 7.08 -0.81
CA ALA A 20 3.33 7.12 0.64
C ALA A 20 4.34 8.01 1.38
N ARG A 21 5.62 8.00 0.97
CA ARG A 21 6.67 8.86 1.53
C ARG A 21 6.44 10.34 1.24
N ASP A 22 6.10 10.68 0.00
CA ASP A 22 5.77 12.06 -0.40
C ASP A 22 4.59 12.62 0.41
N SER A 23 3.72 11.73 0.90
CA SER A 23 2.57 12.07 1.74
C SER A 23 2.94 12.36 3.20
N GLN A 24 4.04 11.78 3.72
CA GLN A 24 4.49 12.10 5.08
C GLN A 24 4.88 13.57 5.22
N ASP A 25 5.40 14.18 4.16
CA ASP A 25 5.77 15.59 4.12
C ASP A 25 4.58 16.53 3.84
N GLN A 26 3.44 16.02 3.34
CA GLN A 26 2.28 16.81 2.90
C GLN A 26 1.00 16.59 3.73
N GLY A 27 1.01 15.67 4.69
CA GLY A 27 -0.18 15.22 5.43
C GLY A 27 -0.78 13.93 4.84
N THR A 28 -1.48 13.15 5.67
CA THR A 28 -1.96 11.80 5.29
C THR A 28 -2.80 11.81 4.01
N ARG A 29 -2.41 10.99 3.02
CA ARG A 29 -3.18 10.75 1.78
C ARG A 29 -4.29 9.71 1.94
N TYR A 30 -4.49 9.20 3.14
CA TYR A 30 -5.64 8.36 3.49
C TYR A 30 -6.63 9.16 4.34
N PRO A 31 -7.44 10.04 3.74
CA PRO A 31 -8.50 10.73 4.46
C PRO A 31 -9.59 9.72 4.84
N GLY A 32 -9.66 9.37 6.14
CA GLY A 32 -10.74 8.56 6.69
C GLY A 32 -10.38 7.12 7.07
N LEU A 33 -9.15 6.66 6.80
CA LEU A 33 -8.64 5.39 7.32
C LEU A 33 -7.69 5.64 8.49
N SER A 34 -7.78 4.78 9.50
CA SER A 34 -6.78 4.63 10.54
C SER A 34 -5.45 4.15 9.96
N TYR A 35 -4.36 4.36 10.71
CA TYR A 35 -3.02 3.92 10.32
C TYR A 35 -2.98 2.40 10.06
N GLU A 36 -3.69 1.64 10.88
CA GLU A 36 -3.81 0.19 10.80
C GLU A 36 -4.56 -0.27 9.53
N GLU A 37 -5.63 0.42 9.15
CA GLU A 37 -6.36 0.12 7.90
C GLU A 37 -5.48 0.35 6.66
N GLY A 38 -4.63 1.39 6.66
CA GLY A 38 -3.66 1.61 5.59
C GLY A 38 -2.60 0.51 5.49
N LEU A 39 -2.14 -0.02 6.63
CA LEU A 39 -1.21 -1.16 6.66
C LEU A 39 -1.87 -2.44 6.11
N THR A 40 -3.13 -2.68 6.47
CA THR A 40 -3.90 -3.83 5.97
C THR A 40 -4.11 -3.73 4.46
N ALA A 41 -4.56 -2.58 3.95
CA ALA A 41 -4.75 -2.36 2.51
C ALA A 41 -3.43 -2.55 1.72
N MET A 42 -2.31 -2.05 2.24
CA MET A 42 -1.00 -2.27 1.62
C MET A 42 -0.62 -3.76 1.61
N ALA A 43 -0.86 -4.49 2.71
CA ALA A 43 -0.54 -5.92 2.80
C ALA A 43 -1.42 -6.77 1.87
N ASP A 44 -2.71 -6.47 1.79
CA ASP A 44 -3.66 -7.14 0.92
C ASP A 44 -3.31 -6.89 -0.55
N TRP A 45 -2.93 -5.65 -0.88
CA TRP A 45 -2.41 -5.32 -2.20
C TRP A 45 -1.11 -6.06 -2.53
N LEU A 46 -0.11 -6.03 -1.64
CA LEU A 46 1.18 -6.70 -1.84
C LEU A 46 1.05 -8.21 -2.09
N THR A 47 0.09 -8.84 -1.41
CA THR A 47 -0.13 -10.29 -1.46
C THR A 47 -1.09 -10.73 -2.56
N GLY A 48 -1.71 -9.78 -3.26
CA GLY A 48 -2.71 -10.08 -4.30
C GLY A 48 -4.07 -10.49 -3.75
N PHE A 49 -4.33 -10.24 -2.47
CA PHE A 49 -5.68 -10.37 -1.91
C PHE A 49 -6.60 -9.28 -2.46
N GLU A 50 -6.06 -8.08 -2.66
CA GLU A 50 -6.72 -6.97 -3.34
C GLU A 50 -5.86 -6.50 -4.53
N ASP A 51 -6.48 -6.22 -5.67
CA ASP A 51 -5.78 -5.71 -6.86
C ASP A 51 -5.77 -4.18 -6.95
N ILE A 52 -6.52 -3.51 -6.06
CA ILE A 52 -6.56 -2.05 -5.99
C ILE A 52 -5.33 -1.58 -5.23
N ALA A 53 -4.48 -0.79 -5.89
CA ALA A 53 -3.30 -0.22 -5.26
C ALA A 53 -3.71 0.89 -4.27
N PRO A 54 -2.98 1.04 -3.16
CA PRO A 54 -3.11 2.15 -2.21
C PRO A 54 -3.17 3.56 -2.81
N ASP A 55 -2.53 3.75 -3.96
CA ASP A 55 -2.43 5.03 -4.67
C ASP A 55 -3.36 5.14 -5.88
N ALA A 56 -4.31 4.21 -6.02
CA ALA A 56 -5.37 4.30 -7.02
C ALA A 56 -6.46 5.26 -6.55
N ASP A 57 -6.81 6.24 -7.40
CA ASP A 57 -7.93 7.18 -7.20
C ASP A 57 -9.31 6.51 -7.31
#